data_AF-C7CCJ4-F1
#
_entry.id   AF-C7CCJ4-F1
#
_cell.length_a   1.000
_cell.length_b   1.000
_cell.length_c   1.000
_cell.angle_alpha   90.00
_cell.angle_beta   90.00
_cell.angle_gamma   90.00
#
_symmetry.space_group_name_H-M   'P 1'
#
loop_
_entity.id
_entity.type
_entity.pdbx_description
1 polymer ?
#
loop_
_entity_poly.entity_id
_entity_poly.type
_entity_poly.pdbx_seq_one_letter_code
_entity_poly.pdbx_strand_id
1 'polypeptide(L)' 'MRRGQKTSAEQVVLALRQIEVQTAQGKSIAVAYKEADVSEQSYRDGCLRQEIF' A
#
# COMPACT_ATOMS: atom_id res chain seq x y z
N MET A 1 19.98 -8.72 9.18
CA MET A 1 18.67 -8.44 8.55
C MET A 1 18.77 -7.13 7.80
N ARG A 2 18.26 -7.06 6.56
CA ARG A 2 18.55 -5.97 5.61
C ARG A 2 18.02 -4.62 6.13
N ARG A 3 18.93 -3.65 6.29
CA ARG A 3 18.63 -2.24 6.56
C ARG A 3 17.73 -1.69 5.44
N GLY A 4 16.56 -1.19 5.80
CA GLY A 4 15.79 -0.20 5.03
C GLY A 4 15.49 -0.58 3.59
N GLN A 5 14.64 -1.58 3.37
CA GLN A 5 13.99 -1.71 2.08
C GLN A 5 12.95 -0.59 1.98
N LYS A 6 13.35 0.57 1.43
CA LYS A 6 12.40 1.56 0.96
C LYS A 6 11.48 0.84 -0.01
N THR A 7 10.23 0.67 0.35
CA THR A 7 9.18 0.28 -0.59
C THR A 7 9.23 1.32 -1.71
N SER A 8 9.68 0.91 -2.91
CA SER A 8 9.72 1.80 -4.08
C SER A 8 8.32 2.40 -4.26
N ALA A 9 8.22 3.68 -4.62
CA ALA A 9 6.92 4.32 -4.87
C ALA A 9 6.06 3.49 -5.85
N GLU A 10 6.72 2.81 -6.80
CA GLU A 10 6.09 1.86 -7.72
C GLU A 10 5.36 0.71 -7.00
N GLN A 11 5.95 0.15 -5.93
CA GLN A 11 5.32 -0.92 -5.15
C GLN A 11 4.09 -0.39 -4.39
N VAL A 12 4.14 0.84 -3.89
CA VAL A 12 3.00 1.49 -3.23
C VAL A 12 1.87 1.75 -4.23
N VAL A 13 2.19 2.27 -5.41
CA VAL A 13 1.21 2.53 -6.47
C VAL A 13 0.56 1.23 -6.96
N LEU A 14 1.35 0.17 -7.15
CA LEU A 14 0.82 -1.15 -7.54
C LEU A 14 -0.15 -1.70 -6.49
N ALA A 15 0.19 -1.57 -5.20
CA ALA A 15 -0.66 -2.07 -4.14
C ALA A 15 -1.94 -1.24 -3.96
N LEU A 16 -1.87 0.09 -4.08
CA LEU A 16 -3.06 0.95 -4.11
C LEU A 16 -3.96 0.61 -5.29
N ARG A 17 -3.40 0.35 -6.48
CA ARG A 17 -4.18 -0.08 -7.64
C ARG A 17 -4.86 -1.43 -7.42
N GLN A 18 -4.19 -2.37 -6.74
CA GLN A 18 -4.81 -3.64 -6.36
C GLN A 18 -5.98 -3.43 -5.38
N ILE A 19 -5.87 -2.50 -4.43
CA ILE A 19 -6.96 -2.15 -3.52
C ILE A 19 -8.14 -1.54 -4.28
N GLU A 20 -7.89 -0.59 -5.18
CA GLU A 20 -8.94 0.02 -6.02
C GLU A 20 -9.69 -1.03 -6.85
N VAL A 21 -8.98 -1.96 -7.50
CA VAL A 21 -9.61 -3.03 -8.29
C VAL A 21 -10.47 -3.94 -7.40
N GLN A 22 -9.95 -4.31 -6.23
CA GLN A 22 -10.65 -5.19 -5.29
C GLN A 22 -11.90 -4.53 -4.70
N THR A 23 -11.81 -3.25 -4.34
CA THR A 23 -12.95 -2.47 -3.84
C THR A 23 -14.00 -2.25 -4.93
N ALA A 24 -13.58 -2.01 -6.19
CA ALA A 24 -14.48 -1.96 -7.33
C ALA A 24 -15.19 -3.31 -7.61
N GLN A 25 -14.57 -4.43 -7.23
CA GLN A 25 -15.19 -5.76 -7.26
C GLN A 25 -16.12 -6.04 -6.06
N GLY A 26 -16.32 -5.06 -5.17
CA GLY A 26 -17.22 -5.18 -4.01
C GLY A 26 -16.56 -5.77 -2.77
N LYS A 27 -15.23 -5.94 -2.75
CA LYS A 27 -14.52 -6.32 -1.52
C LYS A 27 -14.45 -5.14 -0.56
N SER A 28 -14.55 -5.43 0.73
CA SER A 28 -14.33 -4.41 1.77
C SER A 28 -12.88 -3.92 1.74
N ILE A 29 -12.68 -2.62 1.98
CA ILE A 29 -11.36 -1.97 2.02
C ILE A 29 -10.41 -2.70 2.99
N ALA A 30 -10.91 -3.17 4.14
CA ALA A 30 -10.10 -3.89 5.12
C ALA A 30 -9.55 -5.22 4.57
N VAL A 31 -10.34 -5.90 3.74
CA VAL A 31 -9.94 -7.16 3.09
C VAL A 31 -8.96 -6.86 1.96
N ALA A 32 -9.27 -5.90 1.10
CA ALA A 32 -8.43 -5.51 -0.02
C ALA A 32 -7.04 -5.02 0.44
N TYR A 33 -6.98 -4.27 1.54
CA TYR A 33 -5.73 -3.78 2.14
C TYR A 33 -4.86 -4.93 2.67
N LYS A 34 -5.48 -5.90 3.35
CA LYS A 34 -4.80 -7.09 3.85
C LYS A 34 -4.30 -7.98 2.70
N GLU A 35 -5.04 -8.07 1.61
CA GLU A 35 -4.68 -8.89 0.44
C GLU A 35 -3.61 -8.24 -0.45
N ALA A 36 -3.53 -6.91 -0.48
CA ALA A 36 -2.52 -6.18 -1.28
C ALA A 36 -1.12 -6.15 -0.63
N ASP A 37 -0.93 -6.86 0.49
CA ASP A 37 0.32 -6.94 1.28
C ASP A 37 0.98 -5.57 1.54
N VAL A 38 0.15 -4.52 1.63
CA VAL A 38 0.60 -3.21 2.07
C VAL A 38 0.86 -3.31 3.55
N SER A 39 2.13 -3.52 3.91
CA SER A 39 2.54 -3.39 5.30
C SER A 39 2.09 -2.02 5.78
N GLU A 40 1.31 -1.99 6.88
CA GLU A 40 0.84 -0.77 7.54
C GLU A 40 1.98 0.23 7.76
N GLN A 41 3.19 -0.28 7.92
CA GLN A 41 4.43 0.47 8.06
C GLN A 41 4.85 1.20 6.77
N SER A 42 4.66 0.62 5.58
CA SER A 42 4.98 1.28 4.30
C SER A 42 3.98 2.37 3.93
N TYR A 43 2.69 2.17 4.19
CA TYR A 43 1.69 3.23 4.01
C TYR A 43 1.91 4.36 5.02
N ARG A 44 2.13 4.03 6.31
CA ARG A 44 2.47 5.04 7.33
C ARG A 44 3.77 5.77 7.00
N ASP A 45 4.83 5.09 6.58
CA ASP A 45 6.08 5.76 6.20
C ASP A 45 5.92 6.62 4.95
N GLY A 46 5.13 6.21 3.95
CA GLY A 46 4.79 7.03 2.79
C GLY A 46 3.93 8.25 3.12
N CYS A 47 2.95 8.11 4.02
CA CYS A 47 2.11 9.20 4.51
C CYS A 47 2.86 10.16 5.44
N LEU A 48 3.71 9.64 6.34
CA LEU A 48 4.53 10.44 7.27
C LEU A 48 5.64 11.19 6.54
N ARG A 49 6.07 10.72 5.37
CA ARG A 49 7.09 11.36 4.55
C ARG A 49 6.54 12.45 3.63
N GLN A 50 5.21 12.68 3.61
CA GLN A 50 4.61 13.74 2.79
C GLN A 50 5.06 13.66 1.30
N GLU A 51 5.18 12.45 0.73
CA GLU A 51 5.44 12.24 -0.71
C GLU A 51 4.19 11.69 -1.42
N ILE A 52 3.01 12.03 -0.90
CA ILE A 52 1.71 11.79 -1.55
C ILE A 52 0.89 13.07 -1.46
N PHE A 53 1.36 14.13 -2.13
CA PHE A 53 0.60 15.28 -2.63
C PHE A 53 1.31 15.82 -3.87
#